data_AF-A0A367J7C3-F1
#
_entry.id   AF-A0A367J7C3-F1
#
_cell.length_a   1.000
_cell.length_b   1.000
_cell.length_c   1.000
_cell.angle_alpha   90.00
_cell.angle_beta   90.00
_cell.angle_gamma   90.00
#
_symmetry.space_group_name_H-M   'P 1'
#
loop_
_entity.id
_entity.type
_entity.pdbx_description
1 polymer ?
#
loop_
_entity_poly.entity_id
_entity_poly.type
_entity_poly.pdbx_seq_one_letter_code
_entity_poly.pdbx_strand_id
1 'polypeptide(L)'
;MPSTQDDTYCKACKKKFNNAATFKNHLNSAKHIANEKKFKSKPQQPKQQVKQTPIQEIEGLLQSPDLWSLFRALILCIEIDDIVRGRPIYSTLLNHRNYLDVRLLCDLYEERLWLKEQPYLKDDLAFIQLALSTDYKDEPILMYAQKEEGMLNRIQCLLKSSSSS
;
A
#
# COMPACT_ATOMS: atom_id res chain seq x y z
N MET A 1 17.47 -41.16 5.34
CA MET A 1 16.50 -42.03 4.64
C MET A 1 15.18 -41.27 4.56
N PRO A 2 14.80 -40.65 3.43
CA PRO A 2 13.54 -39.94 3.33
C PRO A 2 12.41 -40.90 2.91
N SER A 3 11.44 -41.07 3.78
CA SER A 3 10.22 -41.87 3.58
C SER A 3 9.22 -41.08 2.72
N THR A 4 9.07 -41.50 1.47
CA THR A 4 8.02 -41.04 0.55
C THR A 4 6.65 -41.45 1.10
N GLN A 5 5.91 -40.51 1.67
CA GLN A 5 4.48 -40.68 1.89
C GLN A 5 3.79 -40.53 0.54
N ASP A 6 3.41 -41.65 -0.07
CA ASP A 6 2.51 -41.67 -1.22
C ASP A 6 1.18 -41.02 -0.81
N ASP A 7 0.98 -39.78 -1.22
CA ASP A 7 -0.26 -39.03 -0.99
C ASP A 7 -1.42 -39.73 -1.74
N THR A 8 -2.07 -40.68 -1.09
CA THR A 8 -3.30 -41.36 -1.58
C THR A 8 -4.54 -40.45 -1.51
N TYR A 9 -4.36 -39.14 -1.65
CA TYR A 9 -5.41 -38.14 -1.58
C TYR A 9 -5.70 -37.51 -2.94
N CYS A 10 -6.96 -37.54 -3.36
CA CYS A 10 -7.40 -36.92 -4.59
C CYS A 10 -7.94 -35.51 -4.32
N LYS A 11 -7.23 -34.47 -4.79
CA LYS A 11 -7.65 -33.07 -4.66
C LYS A 11 -8.93 -32.75 -5.45
N ALA A 12 -9.10 -33.34 -6.64
CA ALA A 12 -10.28 -33.13 -7.48
C ALA A 12 -11.57 -33.72 -6.87
N CYS A 13 -11.45 -34.82 -6.13
CA CYS A 13 -12.59 -35.49 -5.49
C CYS A 13 -12.66 -35.28 -3.97
N LYS A 14 -11.67 -34.61 -3.38
CA LYS A 14 -11.46 -34.42 -1.94
C LYS A 14 -11.56 -35.71 -1.10
N LYS A 15 -11.05 -36.83 -1.64
CA LYS A 15 -11.12 -38.16 -0.99
C LYS A 15 -9.74 -38.72 -0.71
N LYS A 16 -9.54 -39.26 0.50
CA LYS A 16 -8.35 -40.03 0.89
C LYS A 16 -8.63 -41.53 0.70
N PHE A 17 -7.68 -42.25 0.13
CA PHE A 17 -7.78 -43.67 -0.12
C PHE A 17 -6.78 -44.42 0.75
N ASN A 18 -7.16 -45.60 1.23
CA ASN A 18 -6.31 -46.36 2.16
C ASN A 18 -5.20 -47.16 1.47
N ASN A 19 -5.29 -47.33 0.14
CA ASN A 19 -4.35 -48.14 -0.63
C ASN A 19 -4.01 -47.46 -1.97
N ALA A 20 -2.75 -47.53 -2.37
CA ALA A 20 -2.27 -47.02 -3.66
C ALA A 20 -2.98 -47.70 -4.86
N ALA A 21 -3.31 -48.99 -4.75
CA ALA A 21 -4.03 -49.71 -5.80
C ALA A 21 -5.46 -49.17 -6.00
N THR A 22 -6.18 -48.88 -4.90
CA THR A 22 -7.54 -48.31 -4.98
C THR A 22 -7.51 -46.84 -5.42
N PHE A 23 -6.45 -46.11 -5.09
CA PHE A 23 -6.21 -44.77 -5.60
C PHE A 23 -5.98 -44.73 -7.12
N LYS A 24 -5.15 -45.62 -7.67
CA LYS A 24 -4.95 -45.73 -9.13
C LYS A 24 -6.24 -46.06 -9.86
N ASN A 25 -7.04 -47.00 -9.32
CA ASN A 25 -8.35 -47.32 -9.88
C ASN A 25 -9.33 -46.14 -9.80
N HIS A 26 -9.23 -45.30 -8.76
CA HIS A 26 -10.02 -44.09 -8.64
C HIS A 26 -9.71 -43.07 -9.74
N LEU A 27 -8.44 -42.86 -10.10
CA LEU A 27 -8.04 -41.90 -11.15
C LEU A 27 -8.68 -42.24 -12.52
N ASN A 28 -8.85 -43.53 -12.81
CA ASN A 28 -9.46 -44.01 -14.05
C ASN A 28 -11.00 -44.04 -14.00
N SER A 29 -11.63 -43.71 -12.87
CA SER A 29 -13.09 -43.73 -12.74
C SER A 29 -13.73 -42.57 -13.48
N ALA A 30 -14.85 -42.81 -14.17
CA ALA A 30 -15.66 -41.78 -14.83
C ALA A 30 -16.03 -40.61 -13.89
N LYS A 31 -16.25 -40.89 -12.60
CA LYS A 31 -16.52 -39.86 -11.58
C LYS A 31 -15.32 -38.95 -11.32
N HIS A 32 -14.11 -39.50 -11.35
CA HIS A 32 -12.89 -38.70 -11.21
C HIS A 32 -12.68 -37.82 -12.43
N ILE A 33 -12.77 -38.39 -13.63
CA ILE A 33 -12.56 -37.68 -14.90
C ILE A 33 -13.53 -36.50 -15.05
N ALA A 34 -14.80 -36.67 -14.68
CA ALA A 34 -15.80 -35.60 -14.71
C ALA A 34 -15.48 -34.47 -13.71
N ASN A 35 -15.05 -34.81 -12.49
CA ASN A 35 -14.66 -33.83 -11.48
C ASN A 35 -13.34 -33.14 -11.82
N GLU A 36 -12.39 -33.85 -12.41
CA GLU A 36 -11.09 -33.31 -12.83
C GLU A 36 -11.25 -32.29 -13.96
N LYS A 37 -12.12 -32.57 -14.94
CA LYS A 37 -12.48 -31.59 -15.99
C LYS A 37 -13.04 -30.30 -15.39
N LYS A 38 -13.95 -30.40 -14.41
CA LYS A 38 -14.52 -29.25 -13.69
C LYS A 38 -13.50 -28.53 -12.79
N PHE A 39 -12.53 -29.26 -12.26
CA PHE A 39 -11.46 -28.72 -11.42
C PHE A 39 -10.43 -27.94 -12.25
N LYS A 40 -10.08 -28.44 -13.45
CA LYS A 40 -9.17 -27.78 -14.39
C LYS A 40 -9.82 -26.58 -15.10
N SER A 41 -11.14 -26.60 -15.30
CA SER A 41 -11.89 -25.53 -15.97
C SER A 41 -12.31 -24.38 -15.04
N LYS A 42 -12.11 -24.50 -13.71
CA LYS A 42 -12.12 -23.32 -12.85
C LYS A 42 -10.78 -22.62 -13.07
N PRO A 43 -10.76 -21.34 -13.51
CA PRO A 43 -9.51 -20.59 -13.51
C PRO A 43 -8.93 -20.71 -12.11
N GLN A 44 -7.66 -21.13 -12.04
CA GLN A 44 -6.90 -21.11 -10.81
C GLN A 44 -7.17 -19.76 -10.18
N GLN A 45 -7.89 -19.74 -9.05
CA GLN A 45 -7.93 -18.55 -8.22
C GLN A 45 -6.47 -18.13 -8.03
N PRO A 46 -6.13 -16.85 -8.27
CA PRO A 46 -4.77 -16.39 -8.08
C PRO A 46 -4.31 -16.89 -6.71
N LYS A 47 -3.16 -17.58 -6.71
CA LYS A 47 -2.46 -18.03 -5.50
C LYS A 47 -2.66 -16.95 -4.45
N GLN A 48 -3.23 -17.35 -3.30
CA GLN A 48 -3.47 -16.49 -2.16
C GLN A 48 -2.35 -15.46 -2.06
N GLN A 49 -2.67 -14.20 -2.40
CA GLN A 49 -1.78 -13.08 -2.09
C GLN A 49 -1.67 -13.10 -0.57
N VAL A 50 -0.54 -13.60 -0.08
CA VAL A 50 -0.06 -13.29 1.25
C VAL A 50 -0.20 -11.78 1.36
N LYS A 51 -1.00 -11.28 2.31
CA LYS A 51 -1.04 -9.86 2.64
C LYS A 51 0.39 -9.50 3.06
N GLN A 52 1.20 -9.08 2.10
CA GLN A 52 2.52 -8.52 2.36
C GLN A 52 2.25 -7.24 3.14
N THR A 53 2.93 -7.09 4.26
CA THR A 53 2.90 -5.78 4.93
C THR A 53 3.52 -4.76 3.98
N PRO A 54 3.09 -3.49 3.98
CA PRO A 54 3.66 -2.45 3.11
C PRO A 54 5.20 -2.40 3.17
N ILE A 55 5.75 -2.75 4.33
CA ILE A 55 7.17 -2.90 4.60
C ILE A 55 7.82 -4.01 3.78
N GLN A 56 7.21 -5.20 3.71
CA GLN A 56 7.73 -6.32 2.92
C GLN A 56 7.70 -6.03 1.41
N GLU A 57 6.71 -5.24 0.97
CA GLU A 57 6.63 -4.79 -0.42
C GLU A 57 7.76 -3.83 -0.77
N ILE A 58 8.05 -2.85 0.09
CA ILE A 58 9.20 -1.95 -0.07
C ILE A 58 10.51 -2.74 -0.14
N GLU A 59 10.71 -3.69 0.77
CA GLU A 59 11.92 -4.52 0.78
C GLU A 59 12.03 -5.39 -0.47
N GLY A 60 10.91 -5.89 -1.00
CA GLY A 60 10.87 -6.59 -2.28
C GLY A 60 11.25 -5.70 -3.46
N LEU A 61 10.73 -4.46 -3.50
CA LEU A 61 11.05 -3.48 -4.55
C LEU A 61 12.53 -3.06 -4.52
N LEU A 62 13.14 -2.99 -3.33
CA LEU A 62 14.57 -2.66 -3.19
C LEU A 62 15.50 -3.76 -3.70
N GLN A 63 15.00 -4.98 -3.95
CA GLN A 63 15.82 -6.06 -4.53
C GLN A 63 16.08 -5.86 -6.03
N SER A 64 15.24 -5.09 -6.72
CA SER A 64 15.43 -4.70 -8.12
C SER A 64 15.80 -3.21 -8.21
N PRO A 65 17.03 -2.86 -8.60
CA PRO A 65 17.50 -1.47 -8.61
C PRO A 65 17.06 -0.72 -9.88
N ASP A 66 15.83 -0.94 -10.34
CA ASP A 66 15.27 -0.16 -11.44
C ASP A 66 14.61 1.13 -10.92
N LEU A 67 14.63 2.16 -11.76
CA LEU A 67 14.12 3.49 -11.40
C LEU A 67 12.65 3.46 -10.96
N TRP A 68 11.85 2.59 -11.59
CA TRP A 68 10.44 2.46 -11.31
C TRP A 68 10.17 1.79 -9.95
N SER A 69 10.96 0.77 -9.59
CA SER A 69 10.91 0.15 -8.26
C SER A 69 11.30 1.12 -7.17
N LEU A 70 12.32 1.96 -7.39
CA LEU A 70 12.68 3.03 -6.45
C LEU A 70 11.57 4.08 -6.33
N PHE A 71 10.98 4.50 -7.45
CA PHE A 71 9.85 5.43 -7.47
C PHE A 71 8.66 4.90 -6.68
N ARG A 72 8.26 3.65 -6.93
CA ARG A 72 7.19 2.96 -6.19
C ARG A 72 7.52 2.80 -4.71
N ALA A 73 8.74 2.42 -4.39
CA ALA A 73 9.17 2.27 -3.01
C ALA A 73 9.11 3.60 -2.24
N LEU A 74 9.46 4.72 -2.87
CA LEU A 74 9.35 6.04 -2.24
C LEU A 74 7.89 6.46 -2.01
N ILE A 75 6.97 6.16 -2.93
CA ILE A 75 5.53 6.38 -2.73
C ILE A 75 5.04 5.61 -1.51
N LEU A 76 5.38 4.32 -1.40
CA LEU A 76 4.98 3.50 -0.26
C LEU A 76 5.56 4.05 1.05
N CYS A 77 6.83 4.48 1.05
CA CYS A 77 7.46 5.13 2.20
C CYS A 77 6.72 6.41 2.62
N ILE A 78 6.25 7.22 1.66
CA ILE A 78 5.42 8.40 1.95
C ILE A 78 4.10 7.96 2.57
N GLU A 79 3.41 6.97 2.00
CA GLU A 79 2.12 6.50 2.50
C GLU A 79 2.19 5.99 3.95
N ILE A 80 3.17 5.14 4.26
CA ILE A 80 3.35 4.56 5.60
C ILE A 80 4.17 5.45 6.55
N ASP A 81 4.57 6.64 6.09
CA ASP A 81 5.33 7.60 6.86
C ASP A 81 6.73 7.13 7.32
N ASP A 82 7.32 6.17 6.60
CA ASP A 82 8.64 5.58 6.85
C ASP A 82 9.75 6.43 6.19
N ILE A 83 10.14 7.48 6.91
CA ILE A 83 11.21 8.39 6.47
C ILE A 83 12.56 7.69 6.42
N VAL A 84 12.81 6.74 7.32
CA VAL A 84 14.12 6.10 7.45
C VAL A 84 14.44 5.34 6.17
N ARG A 85 13.48 4.56 5.65
CA ARG A 85 13.61 3.88 4.37
C ARG A 85 13.49 4.84 3.18
N GLY A 86 12.69 5.90 3.29
CA GLY A 86 12.51 6.89 2.23
C GLY A 86 13.79 7.67 1.89
N ARG A 87 14.60 8.05 2.88
CA ARG A 87 15.80 8.90 2.69
C ARG A 87 16.80 8.37 1.65
N PRO A 88 17.28 7.12 1.72
CA PRO A 88 18.22 6.60 0.73
C PRO A 88 17.61 6.50 -0.67
N ILE A 89 16.31 6.18 -0.76
CA ILE A 89 15.58 6.08 -2.04
C ILE A 89 15.45 7.47 -2.67
N TYR A 90 15.04 8.46 -1.88
CA TYR A 90 14.96 9.86 -2.30
C TYR A 90 16.30 10.39 -2.81
N SER A 91 17.41 10.13 -2.09
CA SER A 91 18.76 10.54 -2.52
C SER A 91 19.12 9.99 -3.91
N THR A 92 18.70 8.76 -4.19
CA THR A 92 18.92 8.12 -5.49
C THR A 92 18.06 8.75 -6.58
N LEU A 93 16.77 8.94 -6.30
CA LEU A 93 15.81 9.56 -7.23
C LEU A 93 16.11 11.03 -7.52
N LEU A 94 16.78 11.73 -6.61
CA LEU A 94 17.19 13.11 -6.78
C LEU A 94 18.04 13.33 -8.04
N ASN A 95 18.90 12.36 -8.35
CA ASN A 95 19.75 12.38 -9.55
C ASN A 95 18.94 12.26 -10.86
N HIS A 96 17.66 11.90 -10.75
CA HIS A 96 16.73 11.71 -11.86
C HIS A 96 15.60 12.75 -11.88
N ARG A 97 15.74 13.90 -11.20
CA ARG A 97 14.79 15.04 -11.22
C ARG A 97 14.50 15.67 -12.60
N ASN A 98 15.14 15.17 -13.65
CA ASN A 98 14.82 15.53 -15.04
C ASN A 98 13.43 15.04 -15.44
N TYR A 99 12.97 13.94 -14.87
CA TYR A 99 11.61 13.45 -15.07
C TYR A 99 10.63 14.22 -14.18
N LEU A 100 9.51 14.65 -14.76
CA LEU A 100 8.52 15.51 -14.08
C LEU A 100 7.85 14.81 -12.89
N ASP A 101 7.51 13.54 -13.08
CA ASP A 101 6.94 12.66 -12.06
C ASP A 101 7.91 12.44 -10.89
N VAL A 102 9.18 12.16 -11.17
CA VAL A 102 10.23 12.01 -10.15
C VAL A 102 10.42 13.33 -9.40
N ARG A 103 10.42 14.47 -10.09
CA ARG A 103 10.51 15.79 -9.47
C ARG A 103 9.35 16.03 -8.50
N LEU A 104 8.12 15.83 -8.97
CA LEU A 104 6.91 15.97 -8.15
C LEU A 104 6.99 15.08 -6.90
N LEU A 105 7.43 13.83 -7.05
CA LEU A 105 7.54 12.90 -5.94
C LEU A 105 8.60 13.35 -4.91
N CYS A 106 9.74 13.86 -5.38
CA CYS A 106 10.77 14.43 -4.50
C CYS A 106 10.26 15.67 -3.76
N ASP A 107 9.53 16.57 -4.44
CA ASP A 107 8.95 17.77 -3.82
C ASP A 107 7.93 17.36 -2.74
N LEU A 108 7.05 16.40 -3.04
CA LEU A 108 6.10 15.85 -2.06
C LEU A 108 6.78 15.23 -0.84
N TYR A 109 7.90 14.53 -1.06
CA TYR A 109 8.68 13.94 0.03
C TYR A 109 9.30 15.03 0.93
N GLU A 110 9.87 16.07 0.34
CA GLU A 110 10.45 17.22 1.06
C GLU A 110 9.41 17.97 1.90
N GLU A 111 8.26 18.29 1.31
CA GLU A 111 7.16 18.93 2.02
C GLU A 111 6.68 18.09 3.20
N ARG A 112 6.64 16.77 3.04
CA ARG A 112 6.28 15.86 4.12
C ARG A 112 7.31 15.82 5.24
N LEU A 113 8.61 15.90 4.92
CA LEU A 113 9.66 16.04 5.93
C LEU A 113 9.49 17.36 6.69
N TRP A 114 9.29 18.46 5.97
CA TRP A 114 9.10 19.77 6.56
C TRP A 114 7.89 19.83 7.49
N LEU A 115 6.73 19.26 7.07
CA LEU A 115 5.53 19.20 7.89
C LEU A 115 5.73 18.45 9.21
N LYS A 116 6.56 17.40 9.24
CA LYS A 116 6.88 16.71 10.51
C LYS A 116 7.63 17.57 11.50
N GLU A 117 8.44 18.50 11.00
CA GLU A 117 9.25 19.41 11.80
C GLU A 117 8.41 20.58 12.36
N GLN A 118 7.19 20.79 11.87
CA GLN A 118 6.30 21.84 12.36
C GLN A 118 5.37 21.31 13.47
N PRO A 119 5.64 21.59 14.76
CA PRO A 119 4.85 21.05 15.87
C PRO A 119 3.42 21.62 15.94
N TYR A 120 3.21 22.85 15.45
CA TYR A 120 1.92 23.56 15.51
C TYR A 120 0.92 23.08 14.44
N LEU A 121 1.40 22.56 13.32
CA LEU A 121 0.56 22.05 12.23
C LEU A 121 -0.03 20.67 12.50
N LYS A 122 0.46 19.95 13.52
CA LYS A 122 -0.10 18.65 13.92
C LYS A 122 -1.53 18.77 14.44
N ASP A 123 -1.82 19.86 15.17
CA ASP A 123 -3.16 20.15 15.69
C ASP A 123 -4.11 20.53 14.56
N ASP A 124 -3.61 21.25 13.55
CA ASP A 124 -4.37 21.64 12.35
C ASP A 124 -4.58 20.48 11.36
N LEU A 125 -3.72 19.45 11.39
CA LEU A 125 -3.81 18.30 10.48
C LEU A 125 -5.13 17.52 10.66
N ALA A 126 -5.62 17.41 11.89
CA ALA A 126 -6.93 16.80 12.18
C ALA A 126 -8.07 17.62 11.55
N PHE A 127 -7.94 18.94 11.54
CA PHE A 127 -8.91 19.84 10.92
C PHE A 127 -8.86 19.76 9.39
N ILE A 128 -7.67 19.72 8.81
CA ILE A 128 -7.46 19.54 7.36
C ILE A 128 -7.98 18.17 6.92
N GLN A 129 -7.71 17.11 7.66
CA GLN A 129 -8.25 15.77 7.38
C GLN A 129 -9.78 15.75 7.46
N LEU A 130 -10.38 16.42 8.45
CA LEU A 130 -11.84 16.57 8.54
C LEU A 130 -12.41 17.32 7.33
N ALA A 131 -11.76 18.40 6.91
CA ALA A 131 -12.15 19.22 5.75
C ALA A 131 -11.98 18.49 4.40
N LEU A 132 -11.05 17.55 4.30
CA LEU A 132 -10.82 16.72 3.11
C LEU A 132 -11.65 15.42 3.10
N SER A 133 -12.08 14.94 4.27
CA SER A 133 -12.90 13.72 4.41
C SER A 133 -14.40 13.95 4.21
N THR A 134 -14.85 15.21 4.15
CA THR A 134 -16.26 15.53 3.95
C THR A 134 -16.61 15.34 2.48
N ASP A 135 -17.42 14.32 2.19
CA ASP A 135 -18.02 14.11 0.88
C ASP A 135 -18.98 15.28 0.63
N TYR A 136 -18.61 16.20 -0.27
CA TYR A 136 -19.26 17.48 -0.58
C TYR A 136 -20.63 17.32 -1.27
N LYS A 137 -21.45 16.35 -0.85
CA LYS A 137 -22.66 16.04 -1.59
C LYS A 137 -23.85 16.91 -1.27
N ASP A 138 -24.07 17.43 -0.06
CA ASP A 138 -25.35 18.12 0.20
C ASP A 138 -25.39 19.30 1.21
N GLU A 139 -24.31 19.79 1.81
CA GLU A 139 -24.37 21.05 2.58
C GLU A 139 -23.11 21.92 2.42
N PRO A 140 -23.22 23.20 2.02
CA PRO A 140 -22.12 24.14 2.16
C PRO A 140 -21.84 24.31 3.65
N ILE A 141 -20.56 24.23 4.03
CA ILE A 141 -20.08 24.39 5.40
C ILE A 141 -20.45 25.79 5.92
N LEU A 142 -21.68 25.94 6.45
CA LEU A 142 -22.26 27.18 6.95
C LEU A 142 -22.20 27.23 8.48
N MET A 143 -21.13 26.68 9.05
CA MET A 143 -20.84 26.69 10.49
C MET A 143 -19.52 27.40 10.86
N TYR A 144 -18.86 28.10 9.92
CA TYR A 144 -17.55 28.72 10.17
C TYR A 144 -17.46 30.24 9.95
N ALA A 145 -18.56 30.92 9.65
CA ALA A 145 -18.57 32.38 9.49
C ALA A 145 -18.25 33.15 10.79
N GLN A 146 -18.25 32.51 11.97
CA GLN A 146 -17.93 33.17 13.25
C GLN A 146 -16.49 32.96 13.74
N LYS A 147 -15.70 32.06 13.12
CA LYS A 147 -14.31 31.79 13.52
C LYS A 147 -13.25 32.41 12.60
N GLU A 148 -13.66 32.95 11.44
CA GLU A 148 -12.76 33.64 10.51
C GLU A 148 -12.14 34.91 11.12
N GLU A 149 -12.88 35.71 11.88
CA GLU A 149 -12.32 36.92 12.51
C GLU A 149 -11.22 36.61 13.53
N GLY A 150 -11.38 35.54 14.31
CA GLY A 150 -10.37 35.11 15.28
C GLY A 150 -9.12 34.56 14.60
N MET A 151 -9.29 33.80 13.51
CA MET A 151 -8.18 33.19 12.75
C MET A 151 -7.44 34.22 11.89
N LEU A 152 -8.14 35.14 11.22
CA LEU A 152 -7.53 36.21 10.44
C LEU A 152 -6.71 37.16 11.33
N ASN A 153 -7.19 37.47 12.54
CA ASN A 153 -6.43 38.25 13.51
C ASN A 153 -5.16 37.52 13.97
N ARG A 154 -5.22 36.19 14.13
CA ARG A 154 -4.06 35.37 14.53
C ARG A 154 -2.99 35.32 13.43
N ILE A 155 -3.41 35.16 12.18
CA ILE A 155 -2.52 35.17 11.00
C ILE A 155 -1.90 36.57 10.82
N GLN A 156 -2.67 37.65 11.00
CA GLN A 156 -2.13 39.02 10.96
C GLN A 156 -1.09 39.29 12.05
N CYS A 157 -1.27 38.75 13.26
CA CYS A 157 -0.29 38.87 14.33
C CYS A 157 1.02 38.14 14.02
N LEU A 158 0.95 36.95 13.38
CA LEU A 158 2.13 36.18 12.98
C LEU A 158 2.90 36.85 11.82
N LEU A 159 2.20 37.47 10.89
CA LEU A 159 2.81 38.23 9.79
C LEU A 159 3.46 39.54 10.26
N LYS A 160 2.89 40.22 11.26
CA LYS A 160 3.49 41.43 11.84
C LYS A 160 4.76 41.16 12.64
N SER A 161 4.81 40.03 13.34
CA SER A 161 5.98 39.63 14.15
C SER A 161 7.16 39.12 13.31
N SER A 162 6.92 38.74 12.04
CA SER A 162 7.97 38.37 11.08
C SER A 162 8.51 39.56 10.26
N SER A 163 7.86 40.72 10.32
CA SER A 163 8.30 41.98 9.65
C SER A 163 9.10 42.93 10.55
N SER A 164 9.37 42.55 11.80
CA SER A 164 10.10 43.37 12.79
C SER A 164 11.42 42.72 13.24
N SER A 165 12.14 42.11 12.30
CA SER A 165 13.54 41.69 12.45
C SER A 165 14.37 42.18 11.28
#